data_AF-Q028Y2-F1
#
_entry.id   AF-Q028Y2-F1
#
_cell.length_a   1.000
_cell.length_b   1.000
_cell.length_c   1.000
_cell.angle_alpha   90.00
_cell.angle_beta   90.00
_cell.angle_gamma   90.00
#
_symmetry.space_group_name_H-M   'P 1'
#
loop_
_entity.id
_entity.type
_entity.pdbx_description
1 polymer ?
#
loop_
_entity_poly.entity_id
_entity_poly.type
_entity_poly.pdbx_seq_one_letter_code
_entity_poly.pdbx_strand_id
1 'polypeptide(L)'
;MLTGIAVGTVVSTWMVPMFAQRSGHSTAVSVTNGRETPSDSSSEPPSPTEILITQFEKREQQLLADEKDRLNALDSNSRVLMTVAGVFAIFLGLGAWKTLDDQRRSAAENLDLQMTNFSDRFTHEIEEHRHQSERAMQELRDMREEIRRDFPMFGRMTQNFTRVLTQLQVTCQYLEAMDETYEKLTWDQRESILFLEHAVADSLLLDTRDFNLELSEIYRLLGLFYGSRYSVAKAGHPEAGQADLDRARFYFDRAIQLNPKNYFAYSHAGYFTLYFEDPTLAARSREYFRQAAVVGPTKQNPLINLALLALNTFKEPEESLRCVDAAQGRTEWEKKGSPPKPQHCYYIRACALAAIAQKTEDGGTKHKLLAAALTQLENASQAADEWIRACFNGDQQTPPDRTATFDEIRADPTLLPQFEKVNSALAAGNSL
;
A
#
# COMPACT_ATOMS: atom_id res chain seq x y z
N MET A 1 55.88 -2.99 43.43
CA MET A 1 55.01 -2.67 44.59
C MET A 1 53.57 -2.87 44.11
N LEU A 2 52.82 -3.84 44.66
CA LEU A 2 51.88 -3.67 45.80
C LEU A 2 50.79 -2.62 45.45
N THR A 3 49.47 -2.89 45.49
CA THR A 3 48.61 -4.07 45.81
C THR A 3 47.23 -3.83 45.13
N GLY A 4 46.39 -4.80 44.71
CA GLY A 4 45.67 -5.85 45.48
C GLY A 4 44.27 -5.33 45.92
N ILE A 5 43.12 -6.01 45.81
CA ILE A 5 42.71 -7.40 45.45
C ILE A 5 41.29 -7.36 44.79
N ALA A 6 40.84 -8.41 44.09
CA ALA A 6 39.48 -8.54 43.53
C ALA A 6 38.81 -9.92 43.76
N VAL A 7 37.47 -9.94 43.89
CA VAL A 7 36.48 -11.06 43.91
C VAL A 7 35.15 -10.42 43.42
N GLY A 8 34.19 -10.99 42.66
CA GLY A 8 33.68 -12.37 42.47
C GLY A 8 32.26 -12.48 43.10
N THR A 9 31.23 -13.16 42.58
CA THR A 9 31.07 -14.12 41.45
C THR A 9 29.59 -14.43 41.11
N VAL A 10 29.23 -14.61 39.80
CA VAL A 10 28.23 -15.59 39.23
C VAL A 10 26.74 -15.42 39.71
N VAL A 11 25.60 -15.87 39.13
CA VAL A 11 25.04 -16.73 38.01
C VAL A 11 24.15 -15.79 37.14
N SER A 12 23.92 -15.79 35.81
CA SER A 12 23.87 -16.67 34.60
C SER A 12 22.51 -17.30 34.17
N THR A 13 22.01 -16.84 33.01
CA THR A 13 20.86 -17.22 32.16
C THR A 13 20.46 -18.71 31.98
N TRP A 14 19.15 -18.95 31.79
CA TRP A 14 18.45 -19.93 30.92
C TRP A 14 16.98 -19.41 30.73
N MET A 15 16.15 -19.56 29.68
CA MET A 15 15.99 -20.42 28.47
C MET A 15 15.51 -21.87 28.72
N VAL A 16 14.58 -22.49 27.95
CA VAL A 16 13.71 -22.10 26.81
C VAL A 16 12.44 -23.02 26.83
N PRO A 17 11.37 -22.78 26.04
CA PRO A 17 10.16 -23.64 26.04
C PRO A 17 10.31 -25.00 25.31
N MET A 18 9.21 -25.77 25.31
CA MET A 18 8.90 -26.96 24.50
C MET A 18 9.63 -28.28 24.83
N PHE A 19 8.84 -29.28 25.20
CA PHE A 19 8.88 -30.55 24.46
C PHE A 19 7.46 -31.03 24.20
N ALA A 20 7.10 -31.19 22.93
CA ALA A 20 5.93 -31.91 22.50
C ALA A 20 6.40 -33.22 21.86
N GLN A 21 5.78 -34.35 22.22
CA GLN A 21 5.90 -35.57 21.43
C GLN A 21 4.56 -36.30 21.40
N ARG A 22 4.11 -36.64 20.18
CA ARG A 22 2.72 -37.02 19.89
C ARG A 22 2.67 -38.32 19.09
N SER A 23 2.75 -39.44 19.80
CA SER A 23 2.36 -40.77 19.36
C SER A 23 2.19 -41.64 20.62
N GLY A 24 1.12 -42.43 20.82
CA GLY A 24 -0.04 -42.68 19.97
C GLY A 24 0.09 -43.98 19.20
N HIS A 25 -0.49 -45.04 19.74
CA HIS A 25 -1.33 -46.03 19.05
C HIS A 25 -2.16 -46.80 20.08
N SER A 26 -3.28 -47.37 19.64
CA SER A 26 -4.14 -48.25 20.45
C SER A 26 -4.01 -49.68 19.94
N THR A 27 -3.92 -50.64 20.85
CA THR A 27 -4.22 -52.05 20.54
C THR A 27 -4.81 -52.72 21.77
N ALA A 28 -5.93 -53.41 21.60
CA ALA A 28 -6.49 -54.30 22.62
C ALA A 28 -5.91 -55.71 22.46
N VAL A 29 -6.00 -56.54 23.51
CA VAL A 29 -6.35 -57.98 23.42
C VAL A 29 -6.71 -58.49 24.82
N SER A 30 -7.65 -59.43 24.89
CA SER A 30 -8.07 -60.14 26.10
C SER A 30 -7.72 -61.63 26.01
N VAL A 31 -7.24 -62.21 27.11
CA VAL A 31 -7.07 -63.68 27.31
C VAL A 31 -7.41 -64.02 28.77
N THR A 32 -7.78 -65.28 29.06
CA THR A 32 -8.56 -65.69 30.25
C THR A 32 -7.99 -66.90 31.03
N ASN A 33 -8.57 -67.12 32.23
CA ASN A 33 -8.79 -68.40 32.95
C ASN A 33 -7.81 -68.98 34.01
N GLY A 34 -8.34 -69.15 35.24
CA GLY A 34 -8.21 -70.34 36.11
C GLY A 34 -7.24 -70.28 37.32
N ARG A 35 -7.43 -71.02 38.45
CA ARG A 35 -8.62 -71.69 39.09
C ARG A 35 -8.22 -72.16 40.54
N GLU A 36 -9.20 -72.48 41.41
CA GLU A 36 -9.18 -73.39 42.61
C GLU A 36 -9.17 -72.82 44.06
N THR A 37 -9.63 -73.64 45.03
CA THR A 37 -10.16 -73.38 46.42
C THR A 37 -10.19 -74.71 47.26
N PRO A 38 -10.87 -74.93 48.45
CA PRO A 38 -11.22 -74.17 49.70
C PRO A 38 -10.93 -74.95 51.05
N SER A 39 -11.39 -74.49 52.25
CA SER A 39 -11.82 -75.32 53.46
C SER A 39 -12.24 -74.52 54.75
N ASP A 40 -13.00 -75.14 55.69
CA ASP A 40 -13.72 -74.59 56.89
C ASP A 40 -13.20 -75.16 58.27
N SER A 41 -13.73 -75.09 59.53
CA SER A 41 -14.97 -74.75 60.32
C SER A 41 -14.59 -74.71 61.87
N SER A 42 -15.30 -74.73 63.03
CA SER A 42 -16.65 -74.59 63.71
C SER A 42 -16.45 -74.83 65.26
N SER A 43 -17.28 -74.60 66.34
CA SER A 43 -18.51 -73.82 66.71
C SER A 43 -18.91 -73.99 68.23
N GLU A 44 -19.74 -73.08 68.80
CA GLU A 44 -20.68 -73.18 69.99
C GLU A 44 -20.26 -72.99 71.52
N PRO A 45 -21.21 -72.59 72.44
CA PRO A 45 -20.99 -71.91 73.78
C PRO A 45 -21.34 -72.81 75.03
N PRO A 46 -21.83 -72.39 76.27
CA PRO A 46 -22.14 -71.08 76.95
C PRO A 46 -21.87 -70.90 78.51
N SER A 47 -22.30 -69.75 79.08
CA SER A 47 -22.50 -69.38 80.54
C SER A 47 -21.25 -69.13 81.43
N PRO A 48 -21.34 -68.49 82.63
CA PRO A 48 -22.44 -67.75 83.28
C PRO A 48 -22.02 -66.30 83.68
N THR A 49 -21.91 -65.38 82.72
CA THR A 49 -21.16 -64.10 82.87
C THR A 49 -21.96 -62.88 83.36
N GLU A 50 -23.28 -62.88 83.25
CA GLU A 50 -24.10 -61.65 83.28
C GLU A 50 -24.06 -60.87 84.61
N ILE A 51 -23.93 -61.56 85.75
CA ILE A 51 -24.03 -60.95 87.08
C ILE A 51 -22.87 -59.97 87.36
N LEU A 52 -21.67 -60.26 86.82
CA LEU A 52 -20.46 -59.44 87.03
C LEU A 52 -20.47 -58.14 86.22
N ILE A 53 -21.11 -58.14 85.05
CA ILE A 53 -21.11 -57.01 84.09
C ILE A 53 -21.76 -55.78 84.73
N THR A 54 -22.92 -55.96 85.38
CA THR A 54 -23.72 -54.87 85.98
C THR A 54 -22.99 -54.06 87.06
N GLN A 55 -21.94 -54.60 87.68
CA GLN A 55 -21.14 -53.87 88.69
C GLN A 55 -20.03 -53.00 88.06
N PHE A 56 -19.58 -53.31 86.84
CA PHE A 56 -18.59 -52.50 86.13
C PHE A 56 -19.23 -51.24 85.52
N GLU A 57 -20.36 -51.39 84.81
CA GLU A 57 -21.06 -50.29 84.13
C GLU A 57 -21.34 -49.10 85.06
N LYS A 58 -21.77 -49.38 86.31
CA LYS A 58 -22.10 -48.34 87.30
C LYS A 58 -20.88 -47.54 87.78
N ARG A 59 -19.67 -48.09 87.63
CA ARG A 59 -18.41 -47.43 88.03
C ARG A 59 -17.85 -46.57 86.90
N GLU A 60 -18.01 -47.03 85.66
CA GLU A 60 -17.62 -46.34 84.43
C GLU A 60 -18.42 -45.05 84.23
N GLN A 61 -19.73 -45.09 84.46
CA GLN A 61 -20.62 -43.91 84.36
C GLN A 61 -20.23 -42.74 85.29
N GLN A 62 -19.58 -42.99 86.43
CA GLN A 62 -19.16 -41.92 87.34
C GLN A 62 -17.88 -41.20 86.89
N LEU A 63 -16.95 -41.91 86.24
CA LEU A 63 -15.72 -41.31 85.69
C LEU A 63 -16.04 -40.42 84.47
N LEU A 64 -16.93 -40.89 83.59
CA LEU A 64 -17.39 -40.13 82.42
C LEU A 64 -18.10 -38.81 82.76
N ALA A 65 -18.59 -38.64 83.99
CA ALA A 65 -19.19 -37.39 84.45
C ALA A 65 -18.14 -36.32 84.79
N ASP A 66 -17.14 -36.63 85.62
CA ASP A 66 -16.09 -35.67 86.03
C ASP A 66 -15.23 -35.22 84.83
N GLU A 67 -14.94 -36.15 83.90
CA GLU A 67 -14.18 -35.85 82.69
C GLU A 67 -14.96 -34.90 81.74
N LYS A 68 -16.29 -35.07 81.65
CA LYS A 68 -17.16 -34.21 80.83
C LYS A 68 -17.22 -32.78 81.34
N ASP A 69 -17.29 -32.58 82.66
CA ASP A 69 -17.34 -31.22 83.23
C ASP A 69 -15.99 -30.48 83.11
N ARG A 70 -14.86 -31.20 83.17
CA ARG A 70 -13.54 -30.64 82.82
C ARG A 70 -13.45 -30.20 81.36
N LEU A 71 -13.99 -31.00 80.43
CA LEU A 71 -14.04 -30.66 79.01
C LEU A 71 -14.93 -29.43 78.74
N ASN A 72 -16.09 -29.34 79.38
CA ASN A 72 -16.97 -28.17 79.31
C ASN A 72 -16.28 -26.88 79.77
N ALA A 73 -15.48 -26.94 80.84
CA ALA A 73 -14.73 -25.79 81.35
C ALA A 73 -13.62 -25.33 80.38
N LEU A 74 -12.94 -26.27 79.71
CA LEU A 74 -11.93 -25.97 78.70
C LEU A 74 -12.53 -25.33 77.43
N ASP A 75 -13.67 -25.82 76.95
CA ASP A 75 -14.36 -25.28 75.78
C ASP A 75 -14.99 -23.89 76.04
N SER A 76 -15.43 -23.61 77.27
CA SER A 76 -15.85 -22.26 77.66
C SER A 76 -14.71 -21.23 77.50
N ASN A 77 -13.52 -21.56 78.01
CA ASN A 77 -12.36 -20.69 77.96
C ASN A 77 -11.82 -20.48 76.53
N SER A 78 -11.85 -21.51 75.68
CA SER A 78 -11.40 -21.41 74.28
C SER A 78 -12.29 -20.44 73.47
N ARG A 79 -13.61 -20.50 73.67
CA ARG A 79 -14.59 -19.62 73.00
C ARG A 79 -14.40 -18.15 73.39
N VAL A 80 -14.14 -17.85 74.66
CA VAL A 80 -13.85 -16.48 75.12
C VAL A 80 -12.59 -15.94 74.44
N LEU A 81 -11.51 -16.73 74.39
CA LEU A 81 -10.23 -16.31 73.82
C LEU A 81 -10.32 -16.09 72.30
N MET A 82 -11.02 -16.98 71.58
CA MET A 82 -11.39 -16.78 70.17
C MET A 82 -12.20 -15.50 69.94
N THR A 83 -13.14 -15.18 70.82
CA THR A 83 -13.98 -13.98 70.69
C THR A 83 -13.17 -12.70 70.85
N VAL A 84 -12.26 -12.65 71.84
CA VAL A 84 -11.34 -11.52 72.02
C VAL A 84 -10.39 -11.37 70.82
N ALA A 85 -9.85 -12.47 70.31
CA ALA A 85 -8.99 -12.46 69.12
C ALA A 85 -9.73 -11.94 67.87
N GLY A 86 -10.98 -12.37 67.66
CA GLY A 86 -11.82 -11.88 66.56
C GLY A 86 -12.11 -10.38 66.64
N VAL A 87 -12.44 -9.86 67.82
CA VAL A 87 -12.63 -8.42 68.05
C VAL A 87 -11.34 -7.64 67.78
N PHE A 88 -10.19 -8.14 68.26
CA PHE A 88 -8.89 -7.48 68.03
C PHE A 88 -8.50 -7.45 66.55
N ALA A 89 -8.76 -8.54 65.81
CA ALA A 89 -8.54 -8.60 64.36
C ALA A 89 -9.41 -7.59 63.59
N ILE A 90 -10.66 -7.37 64.01
CA ILE A 90 -11.54 -6.34 63.42
C ILE A 90 -10.98 -4.93 63.66
N PHE A 91 -10.50 -4.62 64.87
CA PHE A 91 -9.89 -3.31 65.14
C PHE A 91 -8.58 -3.08 64.36
N LEU A 92 -7.73 -4.09 64.21
CA LEU A 92 -6.54 -4.01 63.35
C LEU A 92 -6.93 -3.81 61.88
N GLY A 93 -7.94 -4.53 61.38
CA GLY A 93 -8.45 -4.36 60.01
C GLY A 93 -9.00 -2.95 59.74
N LEU A 94 -9.77 -2.39 60.67
CA LEU A 94 -10.30 -1.02 60.56
C LEU A 94 -9.17 0.04 60.64
N GLY A 95 -8.19 -0.16 61.52
CA GLY A 95 -7.02 0.72 61.62
C GLY A 95 -6.17 0.74 60.34
N ALA A 96 -5.88 -0.45 59.79
CA ALA A 96 -5.15 -0.61 58.53
C ALA A 96 -5.94 -0.07 57.32
N TRP A 97 -7.27 -0.27 57.29
CA TRP A 97 -8.12 0.28 56.24
C TRP A 97 -8.14 1.81 56.28
N LYS A 98 -8.29 2.42 57.46
CA LYS A 98 -8.27 3.88 57.59
C LYS A 98 -6.92 4.49 57.17
N THR A 99 -5.79 3.92 57.59
CA THR A 99 -4.48 4.44 57.17
C THR A 99 -4.23 4.27 55.67
N LEU A 100 -4.74 3.20 55.05
CA LEU A 100 -4.70 3.04 53.58
C LEU A 100 -5.61 4.04 52.84
N ASP A 101 -6.79 4.38 53.39
CA ASP A 101 -7.68 5.36 52.76
C ASP A 101 -7.16 6.80 52.91
N ASP A 102 -6.64 7.16 54.10
CA ASP A 102 -5.98 8.44 54.34
C ASP A 102 -4.72 8.61 53.46
N GLN A 103 -3.92 7.54 53.28
CA GLN A 103 -2.79 7.54 52.34
C GLN A 103 -3.25 7.68 50.88
N ARG A 104 -4.33 7.02 50.47
CA ARG A 104 -4.87 7.14 49.10
C ARG A 104 -5.38 8.55 48.80
N ARG A 105 -6.08 9.18 49.74
CA ARG A 105 -6.54 10.58 49.60
C ARG A 105 -5.36 11.53 49.47
N SER A 106 -4.38 11.45 50.38
CA SER A 106 -3.19 12.29 50.34
C SER A 106 -2.35 12.06 49.07
N ALA A 107 -2.27 10.82 48.56
CA ALA A 107 -1.61 10.53 47.29
C ALA A 107 -2.37 11.12 46.08
N ALA A 108 -3.71 11.05 46.08
CA ALA A 108 -4.54 11.64 45.02
C ALA A 108 -4.45 13.17 45.01
N GLU A 109 -4.56 13.83 46.17
CA GLU A 109 -4.44 15.29 46.32
C GLU A 109 -3.06 15.80 45.88
N ASN A 110 -1.98 15.11 46.26
CA ASN A 110 -0.63 15.47 45.80
C ASN A 110 -0.43 15.23 44.29
N LEU A 111 -1.05 14.20 43.72
CA LEU A 111 -0.93 13.89 42.28
C LEU A 111 -1.73 14.87 41.41
N ASP A 112 -2.91 15.30 41.88
CA ASP A 112 -3.72 16.35 41.23
C ASP A 112 -3.02 17.72 41.30
N LEU A 113 -2.45 18.08 42.46
CA LEU A 113 -1.60 19.26 42.60
C LEU A 113 -0.34 19.20 41.71
N GLN A 114 0.24 18.03 41.48
CA GLN A 114 1.35 17.87 40.54
C GLN A 114 0.91 17.94 39.07
N MET A 115 -0.24 17.33 38.70
CA MET A 115 -0.78 17.42 37.35
C MET A 115 -1.17 18.85 36.96
N THR A 116 -1.84 19.59 37.84
CA THR A 116 -2.21 20.99 37.61
C THR A 116 -0.97 21.88 37.46
N ASN A 117 -0.04 21.85 38.42
CA ASN A 117 1.22 22.61 38.33
C ASN A 117 2.12 22.21 37.14
N PHE A 118 2.04 20.96 36.66
CA PHE A 118 2.72 20.54 35.45
C PHE A 118 2.01 21.06 34.19
N SER A 119 0.69 20.91 34.12
CA SER A 119 -0.16 21.40 33.02
C SER A 119 0.00 22.90 32.80
N ASP A 120 -0.08 23.70 33.87
CA ASP A 120 0.03 25.16 33.79
C ASP A 120 1.42 25.65 33.36
N ARG A 121 2.47 24.88 33.67
CA ARG A 121 3.82 25.13 33.12
C ARG A 121 3.89 24.77 31.65
N PHE A 122 3.36 23.60 31.28
CA PHE A 122 3.41 23.09 29.90
C PHE A 122 2.60 23.98 28.94
N THR A 123 1.45 24.51 29.37
CA THR A 123 0.68 25.49 28.58
C THR A 123 1.43 26.82 28.47
N HIS A 124 1.98 27.34 29.58
CA HIS A 124 2.74 28.59 29.56
C HIS A 124 4.00 28.53 28.68
N GLU A 125 4.75 27.42 28.74
CA GLU A 125 5.96 27.18 27.95
C GLU A 125 5.64 26.99 26.45
N ILE A 126 4.52 26.32 26.12
CA ILE A 126 4.00 26.25 24.75
C ILE A 126 3.56 27.62 24.24
N GLU A 127 2.86 28.42 25.06
CA GLU A 127 2.35 29.73 24.67
C GLU A 127 3.47 30.78 24.55
N GLU A 128 4.51 30.69 25.39
CA GLU A 128 5.72 31.49 25.22
C GLU A 128 6.46 31.12 23.93
N HIS A 129 6.75 29.83 23.69
CA HIS A 129 7.39 29.39 22.44
C HIS A 129 6.55 29.74 21.20
N ARG A 130 5.22 29.68 21.30
CA ARG A 130 4.31 30.16 20.27
C ARG A 130 4.51 31.65 19.99
N HIS A 131 4.49 32.50 21.02
CA HIS A 131 4.70 33.93 20.85
C HIS A 131 6.13 34.30 20.39
N GLN A 132 7.15 33.55 20.80
CA GLN A 132 8.52 33.68 20.27
C GLN A 132 8.55 33.35 18.77
N SER A 133 7.88 32.26 18.35
CA SER A 133 7.76 31.86 16.94
C SER A 133 6.93 32.86 16.11
N GLU A 134 5.82 33.36 16.65
CA GLU A 134 4.99 34.41 16.02
C GLU A 134 5.79 35.71 15.83
N ARG A 135 6.62 36.13 16.81
CA ARG A 135 7.54 37.28 16.67
C ARG A 135 8.63 37.03 15.63
N ALA A 136 9.32 35.88 15.67
CA ALA A 136 10.34 35.55 14.67
C ALA A 136 9.77 35.51 13.24
N MET A 137 8.54 35.00 13.08
CA MET A 137 7.82 35.02 11.80
C MET A 137 7.34 36.42 11.39
N GLN A 138 7.11 37.33 12.34
CA GLN A 138 6.84 38.74 12.09
C GLN A 138 8.11 39.46 11.63
N GLU A 139 9.23 39.30 12.35
CA GLU A 139 10.54 39.85 11.99
C GLU A 139 11.02 39.37 10.60
N LEU A 140 10.80 38.09 10.26
CA LEU A 140 11.07 37.54 8.92
C LEU A 140 10.14 38.07 7.81
N ARG A 141 8.97 38.62 8.15
CA ARG A 141 8.09 39.33 7.19
C ARG A 141 8.53 40.78 7.04
N ASP A 142 8.81 41.46 8.15
CA ASP A 142 9.22 42.87 8.13
C ASP A 142 10.58 43.02 7.42
N MET A 143 11.54 42.11 7.66
CA MET A 143 12.81 42.02 6.94
C MET A 143 12.61 41.70 5.44
N ARG A 144 11.62 40.86 5.09
CA ARG A 144 11.29 40.56 3.67
C ARG A 144 10.75 41.80 2.96
N GLU A 145 9.87 42.57 3.61
CA GLU A 145 9.32 43.78 3.00
C GLU A 145 10.34 44.93 2.98
N GLU A 146 11.28 45.01 3.94
CA GLU A 146 12.44 45.89 3.85
C GLU A 146 13.35 45.53 2.66
N ILE A 147 13.68 44.25 2.48
CA ILE A 147 14.44 43.78 1.29
C ILE A 147 13.68 44.09 -0.01
N ARG A 148 12.34 43.97 -0.04
CA ARG A 148 11.52 44.34 -1.21
C ARG A 148 11.49 45.84 -1.47
N ARG A 149 11.47 46.67 -0.41
CA ARG A 149 11.51 48.14 -0.48
C ARG A 149 12.85 48.62 -1.03
N ASP A 150 13.94 48.06 -0.55
CA ASP A 150 15.30 48.52 -0.86
C ASP A 150 15.83 47.91 -2.17
N PHE A 151 15.35 46.72 -2.54
CA PHE A 151 15.67 46.05 -3.80
C PHE A 151 14.39 45.79 -4.66
N PRO A 152 13.71 46.85 -5.14
CA PRO A 152 12.47 46.74 -5.93
C PRO A 152 12.68 46.09 -7.32
N MET A 153 13.93 45.77 -7.67
CA MET A 153 14.26 44.89 -8.79
C MET A 153 13.69 43.47 -8.59
N PHE A 154 13.74 42.89 -7.39
CA PHE A 154 13.23 41.54 -7.17
C PHE A 154 11.71 41.46 -7.34
N GLY A 155 10.95 42.41 -6.79
CA GLY A 155 9.49 42.47 -6.98
C GLY A 155 9.08 42.60 -8.45
N ARG A 156 9.80 43.44 -9.22
CA ARG A 156 9.62 43.56 -10.67
C ARG A 156 10.06 42.30 -11.43
N MET A 157 11.08 41.61 -10.97
CA MET A 157 11.55 40.35 -11.56
C MET A 157 10.54 39.21 -11.35
N THR A 158 9.93 39.10 -10.16
CA THR A 158 8.81 38.17 -9.91
C THR A 158 7.61 38.50 -10.80
N GLN A 159 7.21 39.77 -10.93
CA GLN A 159 6.11 40.17 -11.82
C GLN A 159 6.39 39.88 -13.31
N ASN A 160 7.60 40.18 -13.78
CA ASN A 160 8.04 39.85 -15.13
C ASN A 160 8.05 38.32 -15.36
N PHE A 161 8.48 37.56 -14.36
CA PHE A 161 8.48 36.10 -14.40
C PHE A 161 7.06 35.53 -14.48
N THR A 162 6.13 35.96 -13.60
CA THR A 162 4.72 35.58 -13.70
C THR A 162 4.14 35.90 -15.07
N ARG A 163 4.46 37.06 -15.66
CA ARG A 163 4.04 37.40 -17.03
C ARG A 163 4.62 36.44 -18.09
N VAL A 164 5.89 36.05 -17.97
CA VAL A 164 6.53 35.04 -18.84
C VAL A 164 5.84 33.68 -18.69
N LEU A 165 5.54 33.25 -17.46
CA LEU A 165 4.81 32.00 -17.20
C LEU A 165 3.42 32.02 -17.87
N THR A 166 2.63 33.08 -17.65
CA THR A 166 1.31 33.22 -18.26
C THR A 166 1.37 33.29 -19.79
N GLN A 167 2.34 34.03 -20.35
CA GLN A 167 2.49 34.11 -21.82
C GLN A 167 2.84 32.74 -22.41
N LEU A 168 3.78 32.00 -21.80
CA LEU A 168 4.16 30.67 -22.26
C LEU A 168 3.01 29.67 -22.13
N GLN A 169 2.25 29.70 -21.04
CA GLN A 169 1.02 28.89 -20.89
C GLN A 169 0.00 29.17 -22.00
N VAL A 170 -0.22 30.43 -22.37
CA VAL A 170 -1.16 30.82 -23.44
C VAL A 170 -0.63 30.41 -24.82
N THR A 171 0.66 30.64 -25.13
CA THR A 171 1.24 30.21 -26.42
C THR A 171 1.23 28.68 -26.54
N CYS A 172 1.46 27.96 -25.45
CA CYS A 172 1.43 26.50 -25.39
C CYS A 172 0.03 25.89 -25.17
N GLN A 173 -1.06 26.67 -25.08
CA GLN A 173 -2.39 26.13 -24.73
C GLN A 173 -2.96 25.14 -25.77
N TYR A 174 -2.40 25.14 -26.98
CA TYR A 174 -2.74 24.22 -28.07
C TYR A 174 -1.85 22.96 -28.10
N LEU A 175 -0.90 22.81 -27.18
CA LEU A 175 -0.04 21.63 -27.09
C LEU A 175 -0.77 20.45 -26.45
N GLU A 176 -1.02 19.42 -27.26
CA GLU A 176 -1.52 18.11 -26.83
C GLU A 176 -0.43 17.03 -26.97
N ALA A 177 -0.62 15.88 -26.30
CA ALA A 177 0.24 14.70 -26.45
C ALA A 177 -0.08 13.94 -27.74
N MET A 178 0.25 14.57 -28.88
CA MET A 178 0.09 14.07 -30.24
C MET A 178 1.32 14.48 -31.05
N ASP A 179 1.79 13.60 -31.94
CA ASP A 179 3.07 13.78 -32.64
C ASP A 179 3.09 14.98 -33.61
N GLU A 180 1.96 15.32 -34.23
CA GLU A 180 1.83 16.39 -35.23
C GLU A 180 1.73 17.81 -34.63
N THR A 181 1.62 17.97 -33.31
CA THR A 181 1.19 19.25 -32.74
C THR A 181 2.18 20.41 -32.99
N TYR A 182 3.47 20.12 -33.12
CA TYR A 182 4.50 21.08 -33.54
C TYR A 182 4.24 21.63 -34.95
N GLU A 183 3.77 20.80 -35.89
CA GLU A 183 3.43 21.23 -37.26
C GLU A 183 2.26 22.21 -37.27
N LYS A 184 1.31 22.03 -36.36
CA LYS A 184 0.10 22.85 -36.21
C LYS A 184 0.37 24.24 -35.59
N LEU A 185 1.56 24.47 -35.03
CA LEU A 185 2.01 25.79 -34.57
C LEU A 185 2.44 26.69 -35.72
N THR A 186 2.11 27.98 -35.65
CA THR A 186 2.69 28.99 -36.55
C THR A 186 4.17 29.20 -36.26
N TRP A 187 4.91 29.75 -37.23
CA TRP A 187 6.32 30.15 -37.02
C TRP A 187 6.48 31.10 -35.82
N ASP A 188 5.62 32.12 -35.72
CA ASP A 188 5.59 33.09 -34.61
C ASP A 188 5.38 32.43 -33.23
N GLN A 189 4.51 31.41 -33.16
CA GLN A 189 4.32 30.61 -31.94
C GLN A 189 5.56 29.78 -31.59
N ARG A 190 6.24 29.18 -32.59
CA ARG A 190 7.47 28.40 -32.37
C ARG A 190 8.61 29.28 -31.85
N GLU A 191 8.87 30.42 -32.49
CA GLU A 191 9.89 31.37 -32.01
C GLU A 191 9.52 31.97 -30.64
N SER A 192 8.24 32.24 -30.39
CA SER A 192 7.77 32.69 -29.07
C SER A 192 8.07 31.67 -27.96
N ILE A 193 7.85 30.37 -28.22
CA ILE A 193 8.18 29.30 -27.27
C ILE A 193 9.70 29.23 -27.04
N LEU A 194 10.50 29.29 -28.10
CA LEU A 194 11.98 29.27 -28.02
C LEU A 194 12.54 30.49 -27.27
N PHE A 195 11.95 31.67 -27.45
CA PHE A 195 12.32 32.87 -26.70
C PHE A 195 11.96 32.76 -25.21
N LEU A 196 10.77 32.26 -24.90
CA LEU A 196 10.29 32.09 -23.52
C LEU A 196 10.97 30.92 -22.79
N GLU A 197 11.45 29.88 -23.49
CA GLU A 197 12.29 28.79 -22.96
C GLU A 197 13.50 29.36 -22.20
N HIS A 198 14.21 30.32 -22.82
CA HIS A 198 15.40 30.95 -22.24
C HIS A 198 15.05 31.78 -20.98
N ALA A 199 13.97 32.56 -21.04
CA ALA A 199 13.50 33.33 -19.88
C ALA A 199 13.05 32.44 -18.71
N VAL A 200 12.56 31.22 -18.98
CA VAL A 200 12.26 30.23 -17.94
C VAL A 200 13.54 29.56 -17.40
N ALA A 201 14.56 29.33 -18.23
CA ALA A 201 15.86 28.84 -17.76
C ALA A 201 16.54 29.84 -16.81
N ASP A 202 16.57 31.13 -17.17
CA ASP A 202 17.14 32.21 -16.33
C ASP A 202 16.39 32.37 -15.00
N SER A 203 15.10 32.01 -14.94
CA SER A 203 14.29 32.10 -13.73
C SER A 203 14.73 31.14 -12.61
N LEU A 204 15.51 30.11 -12.93
CA LEU A 204 16.10 29.17 -11.94
C LEU A 204 17.12 29.84 -11.00
N LEU A 205 17.49 31.09 -11.27
CA LEU A 205 18.32 31.93 -10.37
C LEU A 205 17.50 32.61 -9.25
N LEU A 206 16.17 32.41 -9.21
CA LEU A 206 15.27 32.88 -8.16
C LEU A 206 14.85 31.76 -7.20
N ASP A 207 14.32 32.12 -6.04
CA ASP A 207 13.59 31.17 -5.19
C ASP A 207 12.22 30.88 -5.81
N THR A 208 12.17 29.85 -6.64
CA THR A 208 10.99 29.48 -7.44
C THR A 208 10.00 28.59 -6.70
N ARG A 209 10.20 28.32 -5.40
CA ARG A 209 9.37 27.37 -4.62
C ARG A 209 7.87 27.69 -4.63
N ASP A 210 7.52 28.97 -4.63
CA ASP A 210 6.13 29.46 -4.70
C ASP A 210 5.47 29.22 -6.08
N PHE A 211 6.24 28.82 -7.10
CA PHE A 211 5.81 28.61 -8.49
C PHE A 211 6.00 27.16 -8.99
N ASN A 212 6.25 26.20 -8.08
CA ASN A 212 6.58 24.82 -8.45
C ASN A 212 5.50 24.12 -9.30
N LEU A 213 4.23 24.46 -9.14
CA LEU A 213 3.12 23.85 -9.90
C LEU A 213 3.05 24.43 -11.31
N GLU A 214 3.18 25.75 -11.43
CA GLU A 214 3.18 26.51 -12.67
C GLU A 214 4.40 26.15 -13.53
N LEU A 215 5.59 26.05 -12.91
CA LEU A 215 6.81 25.58 -13.55
C LEU A 215 6.73 24.10 -13.94
N SER A 216 6.13 23.24 -13.11
CA SER A 216 5.90 21.84 -13.50
C SER A 216 5.06 21.75 -14.77
N GLU A 217 3.98 22.52 -14.85
CA GLU A 217 3.12 22.54 -16.03
C GLU A 217 3.83 23.16 -17.25
N ILE A 218 4.64 24.19 -17.06
CA ILE A 218 5.42 24.80 -18.15
C ILE A 218 6.53 23.87 -18.66
N TYR A 219 7.25 23.18 -17.80
CA TYR A 219 8.21 22.16 -18.25
C TYR A 219 7.49 20.97 -18.90
N ARG A 220 6.26 20.61 -18.47
CA ARG A 220 5.44 19.64 -19.18
C ARG A 220 5.06 20.11 -20.60
N LEU A 221 4.77 21.41 -20.77
CA LEU A 221 4.43 22.00 -22.06
C LEU A 221 5.67 22.11 -22.98
N LEU A 222 6.83 22.49 -22.45
CA LEU A 222 8.11 22.41 -23.19
C LEU A 222 8.45 20.96 -23.56
N GLY A 223 8.18 20.00 -22.68
CA GLY A 223 8.29 18.57 -22.98
C GLY A 223 7.41 18.13 -24.16
N LEU A 224 6.15 18.59 -24.23
CA LEU A 224 5.28 18.35 -25.39
C LEU A 224 5.83 18.98 -26.67
N PHE A 225 6.30 20.24 -26.60
CA PHE A 225 6.85 20.96 -27.76
C PHE A 225 8.04 20.23 -28.36
N TYR A 226 9.02 19.84 -27.55
CA TYR A 226 10.20 19.11 -28.00
C TYR A 226 9.90 17.65 -28.38
N GLY A 227 8.97 16.97 -27.69
CA GLY A 227 8.55 15.61 -28.04
C GLY A 227 7.90 15.55 -29.42
N SER A 228 6.94 16.45 -29.69
CA SER A 228 6.32 16.54 -31.01
C SER A 228 7.31 17.02 -32.09
N ARG A 229 8.22 17.94 -31.77
CA ARG A 229 9.29 18.34 -32.70
C ARG A 229 10.22 17.16 -33.05
N TYR A 230 10.53 16.28 -32.08
CA TYR A 230 11.26 15.05 -32.34
C TYR A 230 10.51 14.11 -33.27
N SER A 231 9.22 13.86 -33.03
CA SER A 231 8.43 12.95 -33.88
C SER A 231 8.38 13.40 -35.34
N VAL A 232 8.25 14.71 -35.59
CA VAL A 232 8.39 15.31 -36.93
C VAL A 232 9.83 15.14 -37.47
N ALA A 233 10.85 15.46 -36.67
CA ALA A 233 12.24 15.39 -37.10
C ALA A 233 12.71 13.95 -37.41
N LYS A 234 12.21 12.93 -36.70
CA LYS A 234 12.56 11.50 -36.91
C LYS A 234 12.28 11.06 -38.33
N ALA A 235 11.21 11.57 -38.96
CA ALA A 235 10.82 11.22 -40.33
C ALA A 235 11.78 11.78 -41.41
N GLY A 236 12.59 12.80 -41.09
CA GLY A 236 13.46 13.49 -42.05
C GLY A 236 14.95 13.48 -41.72
N HIS A 237 15.33 13.87 -40.50
CA HIS A 237 16.72 14.12 -40.08
C HIS A 237 16.98 13.52 -38.68
N PRO A 238 17.33 12.22 -38.57
CA PRO A 238 17.39 11.51 -37.28
C PRO A 238 18.33 12.11 -36.24
N GLU A 239 19.51 12.58 -36.64
CA GLU A 239 20.51 13.17 -35.72
C GLU A 239 20.03 14.47 -35.07
N ALA A 240 19.33 15.32 -35.83
CA ALA A 240 18.73 16.54 -35.29
C ALA A 240 17.59 16.21 -34.31
N GLY A 241 16.82 15.15 -34.60
CA GLY A 241 15.76 14.68 -33.73
C GLY A 241 16.23 14.22 -32.35
N GLN A 242 17.37 13.54 -32.25
CA GLN A 242 17.86 13.01 -30.97
C GLN A 242 18.05 14.11 -29.91
N ALA A 243 18.54 15.29 -30.30
CA ALA A 243 18.68 16.43 -29.40
C ALA A 243 17.34 16.94 -28.86
N ASP A 244 16.26 16.81 -29.63
CA ASP A 244 14.90 17.20 -29.21
C ASP A 244 14.26 16.16 -28.30
N LEU A 245 14.48 14.86 -28.56
CA LEU A 245 14.10 13.80 -27.62
C LEU A 245 14.76 14.01 -26.24
N ASP A 246 16.04 14.37 -26.22
CA ASP A 246 16.76 14.61 -24.96
C ASP A 246 16.33 15.90 -24.25
N ARG A 247 15.99 16.96 -24.98
CA ARG A 247 15.32 18.15 -24.39
C ARG A 247 13.94 17.78 -23.81
N ALA A 248 13.13 17.03 -24.55
CA ALA A 248 11.79 16.62 -24.11
C ALA A 248 11.87 15.82 -22.80
N ARG A 249 12.77 14.82 -22.74
CA ARG A 249 13.05 14.01 -21.54
C ARG A 249 13.51 14.86 -20.37
N PHE A 250 14.47 15.78 -20.59
CA PHE A 250 14.91 16.71 -19.54
C PHE A 250 13.75 17.54 -18.97
N TYR A 251 12.90 18.12 -19.83
CA TYR A 251 11.79 18.93 -19.37
C TYR A 251 10.68 18.12 -18.68
N PHE A 252 10.38 16.90 -19.14
CA PHE A 252 9.50 16.00 -18.39
C PHE A 252 10.07 15.59 -17.03
N ASP A 253 11.37 15.24 -16.96
CA ASP A 253 12.03 14.91 -15.70
C ASP A 253 12.03 16.12 -14.73
N ARG A 254 12.16 17.36 -15.23
CA ARG A 254 11.99 18.59 -14.43
C ARG A 254 10.55 18.83 -13.98
N ALA A 255 9.57 18.60 -14.84
CA ALA A 255 8.15 18.71 -14.50
C ALA A 255 7.77 17.75 -13.36
N ILE A 256 8.28 16.51 -13.41
CA ILE A 256 8.11 15.48 -12.38
C ILE A 256 8.81 15.86 -11.07
N GLN A 257 10.05 16.38 -11.13
CA GLN A 257 10.79 16.81 -9.93
C GLN A 257 10.06 17.90 -9.13
N LEU A 258 9.45 18.88 -9.80
CA LEU A 258 8.76 20.01 -9.17
C LEU A 258 7.34 19.66 -8.69
N ASN A 259 6.68 18.71 -9.34
CA ASN A 259 5.40 18.16 -8.89
C ASN A 259 5.33 16.64 -9.15
N PRO A 260 5.76 15.81 -8.18
CA PRO A 260 5.66 14.35 -8.26
C PRO A 260 4.22 13.79 -8.33
N LYS A 261 3.19 14.66 -8.29
CA LYS A 261 1.78 14.31 -8.50
C LYS A 261 1.23 14.84 -9.84
N ASN A 262 2.08 15.36 -10.73
CA ASN A 262 1.67 15.76 -12.08
C ASN A 262 1.46 14.51 -12.96
N TYR A 263 0.24 13.97 -12.93
CA TYR A 263 -0.20 12.84 -13.75
C TYR A 263 0.16 13.03 -15.24
N PHE A 264 -0.10 14.20 -15.81
CA PHE A 264 0.14 14.48 -17.22
C PHE A 264 1.63 14.54 -17.56
N ALA A 265 2.50 14.96 -16.63
CA ALA A 265 3.95 14.89 -16.85
C ALA A 265 4.42 13.44 -17.05
N TYR A 266 3.98 12.51 -16.20
CA TYR A 266 4.27 11.09 -16.39
C TYR A 266 3.62 10.49 -17.64
N SER A 267 2.33 10.78 -17.89
CA SER A 267 1.59 10.25 -19.06
C SER A 267 2.25 10.67 -20.38
N HIS A 268 2.57 11.96 -20.52
CA HIS A 268 3.16 12.50 -21.75
C HIS A 268 4.65 12.12 -21.91
N ALA A 269 5.40 11.98 -20.81
CA ALA A 269 6.77 11.46 -20.85
C ALA A 269 6.81 9.99 -21.29
N GLY A 270 5.84 9.19 -20.84
CA GLY A 270 5.61 7.83 -21.33
C GLY A 270 5.36 7.81 -22.83
N TYR A 271 4.44 8.65 -23.31
CA TYR A 271 4.10 8.76 -24.74
C TYR A 271 5.32 9.12 -25.61
N PHE A 272 6.02 10.22 -25.32
CA PHE A 272 7.21 10.64 -26.07
C PHE A 272 8.48 9.82 -25.77
N THR A 273 8.35 8.65 -25.15
CA THR A 273 9.38 7.60 -25.10
C THR A 273 8.88 6.22 -25.55
N LEU A 274 7.65 6.13 -26.08
CA LEU A 274 6.96 4.89 -26.48
C LEU A 274 7.48 4.34 -27.83
N TYR A 275 8.78 4.04 -27.90
CA TYR A 275 9.42 3.51 -29.12
C TYR A 275 9.62 2.00 -29.01
N PHE A 276 8.74 1.23 -29.66
CA PHE A 276 8.72 -0.22 -29.53
C PHE A 276 10.02 -0.91 -30.00
N GLU A 277 10.75 -0.28 -30.92
CA GLU A 277 12.01 -0.74 -31.52
C GLU A 277 13.24 -0.55 -30.62
N ASP A 278 13.18 0.35 -29.63
CA ASP A 278 14.28 0.63 -28.70
C ASP A 278 13.91 0.15 -27.29
N PRO A 279 14.44 -1.01 -26.83
CA PRO A 279 14.17 -1.54 -25.50
C PRO A 279 14.58 -0.60 -24.35
N THR A 280 15.50 0.34 -24.56
CA THR A 280 16.00 1.27 -23.54
C THR A 280 15.05 2.46 -23.35
N LEU A 281 14.50 3.00 -24.45
CA LEU A 281 13.44 4.02 -24.41
C LEU A 281 12.12 3.39 -23.94
N ALA A 282 11.75 2.23 -24.46
CA ALA A 282 10.59 1.46 -24.02
C ALA A 282 10.63 1.10 -22.53
N ALA A 283 11.81 0.76 -21.97
CA ALA A 283 11.96 0.51 -20.54
C ALA A 283 11.75 1.77 -19.68
N ARG A 284 12.16 2.95 -20.18
CA ARG A 284 11.89 4.24 -19.52
C ARG A 284 10.41 4.64 -19.63
N SER A 285 9.82 4.46 -20.81
CA SER A 285 8.38 4.66 -21.06
C SER A 285 7.53 3.81 -20.12
N ARG A 286 7.90 2.52 -19.94
CA ARG A 286 7.27 1.60 -18.98
C ARG A 286 7.30 2.12 -17.54
N GLU A 287 8.36 2.81 -17.13
CA GLU A 287 8.43 3.39 -15.79
C GLU A 287 7.59 4.66 -15.66
N TYR A 288 7.65 5.58 -16.63
CA TYR A 288 6.78 6.76 -16.64
C TYR A 288 5.28 6.36 -16.61
N PHE A 289 4.85 5.39 -17.41
CA PHE A 289 3.46 4.93 -17.39
C PHE A 289 3.06 4.18 -16.10
N ARG A 290 3.98 3.47 -15.44
CA ARG A 290 3.73 2.89 -14.10
C ARG A 290 3.45 3.99 -13.08
N GLN A 291 4.27 5.05 -13.05
CA GLN A 291 4.04 6.18 -12.15
C GLN A 291 2.76 6.95 -12.54
N ALA A 292 2.44 7.11 -13.82
CA ALA A 292 1.17 7.68 -14.28
C ALA A 292 -0.04 6.87 -13.79
N ALA A 293 0.02 5.53 -13.82
CA ALA A 293 -1.05 4.65 -13.30
C ALA A 293 -1.22 4.72 -11.77
N VAL A 294 -0.14 5.01 -11.03
CA VAL A 294 -0.19 5.23 -9.56
C VAL A 294 -0.76 6.61 -9.22
N VAL A 295 -0.31 7.66 -9.91
CA VAL A 295 -0.74 9.05 -9.67
C VAL A 295 -2.16 9.30 -10.21
N GLY A 296 -2.56 8.60 -11.28
CA GLY A 296 -3.88 8.64 -11.91
C GLY A 296 -4.68 7.34 -11.72
N PRO A 297 -5.16 7.00 -10.52
CA PRO A 297 -5.85 5.74 -10.26
C PRO A 297 -7.23 5.62 -10.93
N THR A 298 -7.74 6.68 -11.58
CA THR A 298 -8.95 6.64 -12.41
C THR A 298 -8.66 6.43 -13.91
N LYS A 299 -7.38 6.42 -14.32
CA LYS A 299 -6.95 6.60 -15.72
C LYS A 299 -6.67 5.28 -16.43
N GLN A 300 -7.16 5.18 -17.65
CA GLN A 300 -7.07 3.96 -18.46
C GLN A 300 -5.85 3.97 -19.39
N ASN A 301 -5.53 5.10 -20.03
CA ASN A 301 -4.47 5.17 -21.05
C ASN A 301 -3.08 4.70 -20.57
N PRO A 302 -2.59 5.00 -19.36
CA PRO A 302 -1.28 4.50 -18.90
C PRO A 302 -1.21 2.96 -18.88
N LEU A 303 -2.28 2.30 -18.45
CA LEU A 303 -2.36 0.84 -18.40
C LEU A 303 -2.50 0.22 -19.79
N ILE A 304 -3.15 0.93 -20.72
CA ILE A 304 -3.20 0.56 -22.13
C ILE A 304 -1.81 0.63 -22.78
N ASN A 305 -1.04 1.70 -22.55
CA ASN A 305 0.32 1.80 -23.09
C ASN A 305 1.30 0.83 -22.44
N LEU A 306 1.11 0.50 -21.15
CA LEU A 306 1.84 -0.61 -20.50
C LEU A 306 1.54 -1.97 -21.15
N ALA A 307 0.29 -2.22 -21.52
CA ALA A 307 -0.10 -3.44 -22.23
C ALA A 307 0.53 -3.51 -23.64
N LEU A 308 0.51 -2.40 -24.39
CA LEU A 308 1.19 -2.30 -25.69
C LEU A 308 2.71 -2.52 -25.58
N LEU A 309 3.38 -1.92 -24.61
CA LEU A 309 4.80 -2.15 -24.33
C LEU A 309 5.10 -3.62 -24.02
N ALA A 310 4.26 -4.25 -23.20
CA ALA A 310 4.39 -5.66 -22.84
C ALA A 310 4.27 -6.58 -24.07
N LEU A 311 3.32 -6.34 -24.98
CA LEU A 311 3.20 -7.10 -26.24
C LEU A 311 4.31 -6.81 -27.24
N ASN A 312 4.55 -5.53 -27.52
CA ASN A 312 5.33 -5.13 -28.69
C ASN A 312 6.83 -5.19 -28.46
N THR A 313 7.32 -4.75 -27.30
CA THR A 313 8.76 -4.76 -26.99
C THR A 313 9.15 -5.97 -26.14
N PHE A 314 8.48 -6.18 -24.99
CA PHE A 314 8.95 -7.17 -24.02
C PHE A 314 8.49 -8.61 -24.30
N LYS A 315 7.48 -8.79 -25.17
CA LYS A 315 6.85 -10.08 -25.53
C LYS A 315 6.27 -10.85 -24.31
N GLU A 316 5.73 -10.08 -23.35
CA GLU A 316 5.10 -10.45 -22.07
C GLU A 316 3.55 -10.38 -22.15
N PRO A 317 2.85 -11.21 -22.96
CA PRO A 317 1.39 -11.08 -23.14
C PRO A 317 0.57 -11.35 -21.87
N GLU A 318 1.10 -12.11 -20.91
CA GLU A 318 0.48 -12.35 -19.61
C GLU A 318 0.45 -11.08 -18.75
N GLU A 319 1.48 -10.23 -18.84
CA GLU A 319 1.51 -8.91 -18.20
C GLU A 319 0.59 -7.94 -18.94
N SER A 320 0.54 -8.01 -20.28
CA SER A 320 -0.44 -7.26 -21.08
C SER A 320 -1.88 -7.54 -20.64
N LEU A 321 -2.25 -8.81 -20.43
CA LEU A 321 -3.58 -9.17 -19.93
C LEU A 321 -3.88 -8.55 -18.56
N ARG A 322 -2.92 -8.59 -17.62
CA ARG A 322 -3.08 -7.94 -16.30
C ARG A 322 -3.27 -6.42 -16.41
N CYS A 323 -2.50 -5.77 -17.29
CA CYS A 323 -2.64 -4.34 -17.56
C CYS A 323 -4.03 -4.02 -18.16
N VAL A 324 -4.54 -4.85 -19.08
CA VAL A 324 -5.89 -4.72 -19.65
C VAL A 324 -6.98 -4.96 -18.60
N ASP A 325 -6.88 -5.99 -17.76
CA ASP A 325 -7.81 -6.24 -16.65
C ASP A 325 -7.85 -5.05 -15.68
N ALA A 326 -6.68 -4.52 -15.32
CA ALA A 326 -6.55 -3.32 -14.50
C ALA A 326 -7.04 -2.04 -15.20
N ALA A 327 -7.04 -1.99 -16.54
CA ALA A 327 -7.54 -0.88 -17.35
C ALA A 327 -9.07 -0.90 -17.48
N GLN A 328 -9.70 -2.08 -17.57
CA GLN A 328 -11.16 -2.23 -17.65
C GLN A 328 -11.88 -1.76 -16.37
N GLY A 329 -11.19 -1.79 -15.21
CA GLY A 329 -11.69 -1.22 -13.95
C GLY A 329 -11.56 0.31 -13.80
N ARG A 330 -11.09 1.04 -14.82
CA ARG A 330 -10.86 2.50 -14.77
C ARG A 330 -12.01 3.27 -15.42
N THR A 331 -12.38 4.39 -14.82
CA THR A 331 -13.56 5.18 -15.18
C THR A 331 -13.29 6.35 -16.12
N GLU A 332 -12.02 6.71 -16.35
CA GLU A 332 -11.62 7.84 -17.20
C GLU A 332 -10.53 7.41 -18.20
N TRP A 333 -10.56 7.92 -19.43
CA TRP A 333 -9.49 7.62 -20.40
C TRP A 333 -8.16 8.28 -20.01
N GLU A 334 -8.12 9.62 -20.01
CA GLU A 334 -6.92 10.45 -19.85
C GLU A 334 -7.26 11.73 -19.07
N LYS A 335 -8.01 12.65 -19.69
CA LYS A 335 -8.46 13.90 -19.06
C LYS A 335 -9.56 13.61 -18.02
N LYS A 336 -9.73 14.48 -17.02
CA LYS A 336 -10.79 14.28 -15.99
C LYS A 336 -12.17 14.32 -16.67
N GLY A 337 -13.04 13.36 -16.35
CA GLY A 337 -14.34 13.18 -16.99
C GLY A 337 -14.32 12.70 -18.45
N SER A 338 -13.15 12.36 -19.02
CA SER A 338 -13.10 11.76 -20.37
C SER A 338 -13.62 10.32 -20.35
N PRO A 339 -14.53 9.91 -21.26
CA PRO A 339 -15.13 8.59 -21.24
C PRO A 339 -14.06 7.50 -21.48
N PRO A 340 -14.15 6.32 -20.82
CA PRO A 340 -13.22 5.22 -21.03
C PRO A 340 -13.41 4.61 -22.43
N LYS A 341 -12.36 3.95 -22.94
CA LYS A 341 -12.34 3.23 -24.23
C LYS A 341 -12.28 1.72 -24.01
N PRO A 342 -13.40 1.04 -23.65
CA PRO A 342 -13.42 -0.41 -23.50
C PRO A 342 -13.02 -1.15 -24.79
N GLN A 343 -13.25 -0.57 -25.97
CA GLN A 343 -12.83 -1.11 -27.26
C GLN A 343 -11.29 -1.24 -27.38
N HIS A 344 -10.51 -0.33 -26.79
CA HIS A 344 -9.04 -0.43 -26.76
C HIS A 344 -8.60 -1.59 -25.85
N CYS A 345 -9.29 -1.76 -24.71
CA CYS A 345 -9.09 -2.91 -23.83
C CYS A 345 -9.36 -4.23 -24.56
N TYR A 346 -10.50 -4.35 -25.27
CA TYR A 346 -10.86 -5.55 -26.03
C TYR A 346 -9.87 -5.85 -27.16
N TYR A 347 -9.44 -4.83 -27.91
CA TYR A 347 -8.47 -4.99 -28.99
C TYR A 347 -7.14 -5.56 -28.49
N ILE A 348 -6.55 -4.96 -27.44
CA ILE A 348 -5.28 -5.42 -26.89
C ILE A 348 -5.43 -6.77 -26.19
N ARG A 349 -6.61 -7.08 -25.62
CA ARG A 349 -6.92 -8.43 -25.12
C ARG A 349 -6.89 -9.47 -26.23
N ALA A 350 -7.42 -9.14 -27.41
CA ALA A 350 -7.37 -10.02 -28.59
C ALA A 350 -5.92 -10.27 -29.02
N CYS A 351 -5.11 -9.22 -29.15
CA CYS A 351 -3.69 -9.35 -29.52
C CYS A 351 -2.91 -10.19 -28.50
N ALA A 352 -3.14 -9.98 -27.19
CA ALA A 352 -2.50 -10.75 -26.12
C ALA A 352 -2.91 -12.24 -26.12
N LEU A 353 -4.19 -12.55 -26.32
CA LEU A 353 -4.67 -13.93 -26.42
C LEU A 353 -4.12 -14.65 -27.65
N ALA A 354 -4.03 -13.95 -28.80
CA ALA A 354 -3.38 -14.49 -30.00
C ALA A 354 -1.88 -14.74 -29.78
N ALA A 355 -1.16 -13.83 -29.14
CA ALA A 355 0.26 -14.00 -28.81
C ALA A 355 0.53 -15.17 -27.83
N ILE A 356 -0.43 -15.54 -26.97
CA ILE A 356 -0.34 -16.74 -26.14
C ILE A 356 -0.68 -18.00 -26.96
N ALA A 357 -1.66 -17.93 -27.87
CA ALA A 357 -2.01 -19.02 -28.78
C ALA A 357 -0.84 -19.40 -29.71
N GLN A 358 -0.10 -18.43 -30.23
CA GLN A 358 1.12 -18.63 -31.01
C GLN A 358 2.18 -19.44 -30.23
N LYS A 359 2.33 -19.18 -28.92
CA LYS A 359 3.24 -19.89 -28.00
C LYS A 359 2.72 -21.25 -27.51
N THR A 360 1.48 -21.64 -27.84
CA THR A 360 0.82 -22.84 -27.28
C THR A 360 0.93 -24.04 -28.22
N GLU A 361 1.54 -25.14 -27.74
CA GLU A 361 1.69 -26.38 -28.52
C GLU A 361 0.41 -27.25 -28.57
N ASP A 362 -0.41 -27.25 -27.51
CA ASP A 362 -1.68 -27.99 -27.51
C ASP A 362 -2.71 -27.31 -28.42
N GLY A 363 -3.02 -27.94 -29.56
CA GLY A 363 -4.04 -27.48 -30.50
C GLY A 363 -5.42 -27.27 -29.87
N GLY A 364 -5.79 -28.04 -28.84
CA GLY A 364 -7.08 -27.91 -28.16
C GLY A 364 -7.18 -26.63 -27.30
N THR A 365 -6.10 -26.25 -26.63
CA THR A 365 -5.99 -24.99 -25.88
C THR A 365 -5.74 -23.81 -26.82
N LYS A 366 -4.91 -23.99 -27.86
CA LYS A 366 -4.65 -22.99 -28.89
C LYS A 366 -5.95 -22.54 -29.58
N HIS A 367 -6.78 -23.47 -30.06
CA HIS A 367 -8.07 -23.14 -30.67
C HIS A 367 -8.98 -22.35 -29.71
N LYS A 368 -9.05 -22.72 -28.42
CA LYS A 368 -9.82 -21.97 -27.41
C LYS A 368 -9.30 -20.54 -27.22
N LEU A 369 -7.98 -20.34 -27.22
CA LEU A 369 -7.36 -19.01 -27.12
C LEU A 369 -7.64 -18.17 -28.37
N LEU A 370 -7.57 -18.75 -29.57
CA LEU A 370 -7.90 -18.08 -30.83
C LEU A 370 -9.40 -17.70 -30.92
N ALA A 371 -10.30 -18.58 -30.47
CA ALA A 371 -11.73 -18.29 -30.38
C ALA A 371 -12.04 -17.17 -29.36
N ALA A 372 -11.35 -17.18 -28.21
CA ALA A 372 -11.44 -16.10 -27.23
C ALA A 372 -10.89 -14.77 -27.78
N ALA A 373 -9.75 -14.79 -28.49
CA ALA A 373 -9.18 -13.63 -29.15
C ALA A 373 -10.14 -13.04 -30.18
N LEU A 374 -10.74 -13.87 -31.05
CA LEU A 374 -11.73 -13.44 -32.03
C LEU A 374 -12.97 -12.81 -31.37
N THR A 375 -13.44 -13.38 -30.25
CA THR A 375 -14.57 -12.82 -29.48
C THR A 375 -14.24 -11.41 -28.94
N GLN A 376 -13.00 -11.18 -28.49
CA GLN A 376 -12.56 -9.85 -28.06
C GLN A 376 -12.39 -8.89 -29.26
N LEU A 377 -11.87 -9.36 -30.39
CA LEU A 377 -11.71 -8.56 -31.61
C LEU A 377 -13.07 -8.13 -32.20
N GLU A 378 -14.09 -9.00 -32.14
CA GLU A 378 -15.47 -8.66 -32.52
C GLU A 378 -16.04 -7.55 -31.61
N ASN A 379 -15.88 -7.67 -30.29
CA ASN A 379 -16.28 -6.63 -29.34
C ASN A 379 -15.54 -5.29 -29.56
N ALA A 380 -14.28 -5.32 -29.96
CA ALA A 380 -13.52 -4.12 -30.35
C ALA A 380 -14.06 -3.49 -31.65
N SER A 381 -14.44 -4.32 -32.63
CA SER A 381 -14.90 -3.86 -33.94
C SER A 381 -16.22 -3.08 -33.91
N GLN A 382 -17.13 -3.41 -32.98
CA GLN A 382 -18.44 -2.77 -32.82
C GLN A 382 -18.35 -1.26 -32.52
N ALA A 383 -17.24 -0.81 -31.94
CA ALA A 383 -16.99 0.59 -31.58
C ALA A 383 -15.59 1.06 -32.00
N ALA A 384 -15.04 0.49 -33.08
CA ALA A 384 -13.68 0.77 -33.53
C ALA A 384 -13.49 2.27 -33.85
N ASP A 385 -12.48 2.89 -33.24
CA ASP A 385 -11.98 4.20 -33.63
C ASP A 385 -10.81 4.07 -34.62
N GLU A 386 -10.30 5.21 -35.07
CA GLU A 386 -9.19 5.30 -36.02
C GLU A 386 -7.94 4.54 -35.56
N TRP A 387 -7.62 4.59 -34.26
CA TRP A 387 -6.48 3.87 -33.67
C TRP A 387 -6.60 2.35 -33.82
N ILE A 388 -7.78 1.77 -33.57
CA ILE A 388 -8.04 0.34 -33.80
C ILE A 388 -7.86 -0.02 -35.28
N ARG A 389 -8.35 0.83 -36.20
CA ARG A 389 -8.23 0.59 -37.64
C ARG A 389 -6.77 0.70 -38.12
N ALA A 390 -6.00 1.63 -37.59
CA ALA A 390 -4.58 1.80 -37.91
C ALA A 390 -3.77 0.57 -37.49
N CYS A 391 -3.90 0.11 -36.24
CA CYS A 391 -3.20 -1.09 -35.76
C CYS A 391 -3.60 -2.33 -36.59
N PHE A 392 -4.90 -2.54 -36.82
CA PHE A 392 -5.38 -3.74 -37.51
C PHE A 392 -4.97 -3.80 -38.99
N ASN A 393 -5.06 -2.68 -39.71
CA ASN A 393 -4.76 -2.60 -41.14
C ASN A 393 -3.29 -2.32 -41.45
N GLY A 394 -2.50 -1.88 -40.46
CA GLY A 394 -1.11 -1.43 -40.65
C GLY A 394 -1.00 -0.08 -41.34
N ASP A 395 0.25 0.38 -41.49
CA ASP A 395 0.61 1.59 -42.23
C ASP A 395 1.78 1.29 -43.19
N GLN A 396 2.50 2.31 -43.70
CA GLN A 396 3.62 2.10 -44.63
C GLN A 396 4.93 1.61 -43.95
N GLN A 397 5.00 1.66 -42.62
CA GLN A 397 6.15 1.33 -41.78
C GLN A 397 5.85 0.15 -40.84
N THR A 398 4.61 0.06 -40.35
CA THR A 398 4.14 -0.96 -39.39
C THR A 398 3.35 -2.07 -40.10
N PRO A 399 3.74 -3.35 -39.99
CA PRO A 399 2.97 -4.45 -40.60
C PRO A 399 1.60 -4.62 -39.91
N PRO A 400 0.53 -5.02 -40.65
CA PRO A 400 -0.82 -5.13 -40.09
C PRO A 400 -0.93 -6.18 -38.97
N ASP A 401 -1.56 -5.84 -37.83
CA ASP A 401 -1.91 -6.84 -36.80
C ASP A 401 -2.78 -7.97 -37.39
N ARG A 402 -3.61 -7.67 -38.40
CA ARG A 402 -4.37 -8.67 -39.16
C ARG A 402 -3.51 -9.82 -39.70
N THR A 403 -2.25 -9.55 -40.04
CA THR A 403 -1.31 -10.52 -40.64
C THR A 403 -0.14 -10.89 -39.73
N ALA A 404 0.24 -10.04 -38.77
CA ALA A 404 1.31 -10.34 -37.81
C ALA A 404 0.79 -11.08 -36.56
N THR A 405 -0.43 -10.75 -36.12
CA THR A 405 -1.00 -11.20 -34.84
C THR A 405 -2.15 -12.18 -35.05
N PHE A 406 -3.02 -11.92 -36.04
CA PHE A 406 -4.28 -12.67 -36.22
C PHE A 406 -4.30 -13.73 -37.35
N ASP A 407 -3.19 -13.96 -38.04
CA ASP A 407 -3.17 -14.92 -39.17
C ASP A 407 -3.51 -16.37 -38.74
N GLU A 408 -3.20 -16.77 -37.50
CA GLU A 408 -3.62 -18.08 -36.96
C GLU A 408 -5.14 -18.22 -36.80
N ILE A 409 -5.86 -17.12 -36.52
CA ILE A 409 -7.35 -17.12 -36.50
C ILE A 409 -7.89 -17.32 -37.91
N ARG A 410 -7.20 -16.76 -38.92
CA ARG A 410 -7.54 -16.88 -40.34
C ARG A 410 -7.22 -18.27 -40.90
N ALA A 411 -6.18 -18.92 -40.38
CA ALA A 411 -5.78 -20.28 -40.74
C ALA A 411 -6.73 -21.35 -40.19
N ASP A 412 -7.48 -21.08 -39.11
CA ASP A 412 -8.48 -21.99 -38.56
C ASP A 412 -9.80 -21.95 -39.39
N PRO A 413 -10.18 -23.04 -40.09
CA PRO A 413 -11.36 -23.05 -40.96
C PRO A 413 -12.69 -22.87 -40.20
N THR A 414 -12.71 -23.07 -38.88
CA THR A 414 -13.90 -22.91 -38.05
C THR A 414 -14.10 -21.46 -37.60
N LEU A 415 -13.01 -20.70 -37.45
CA LEU A 415 -13.03 -19.30 -37.01
C LEU A 415 -13.06 -18.32 -38.19
N LEU A 416 -12.48 -18.70 -39.33
CA LEU A 416 -12.42 -17.89 -40.56
C LEU A 416 -13.76 -17.23 -40.97
N PRO A 417 -14.93 -17.91 -40.94
CA PRO A 417 -16.21 -17.30 -41.36
C PRO A 417 -16.73 -16.19 -40.43
N GLN A 418 -16.21 -16.10 -39.20
CA GLN A 418 -16.49 -15.02 -38.26
C GLN A 418 -15.38 -13.95 -38.35
N PHE A 419 -14.12 -14.36 -38.49
CA PHE A 419 -12.99 -13.45 -38.71
C PHE A 419 -13.16 -12.56 -39.95
N GLU A 420 -13.60 -13.10 -41.09
CA GLU A 420 -13.77 -12.29 -42.31
C GLU A 420 -14.93 -11.26 -42.19
N LYS A 421 -15.91 -11.46 -41.29
CA LYS A 421 -16.91 -10.44 -40.96
C LYS A 421 -16.28 -9.29 -40.17
N VAL A 422 -15.43 -9.61 -39.19
CA VAL A 422 -14.72 -8.63 -38.35
C VAL A 422 -13.68 -7.87 -39.18
N ASN A 423 -12.94 -8.54 -40.05
CA ASN A 423 -12.06 -7.94 -41.07
C ASN A 423 -12.85 -6.95 -41.96
N SER A 424 -14.02 -7.35 -42.45
CA SER A 424 -14.88 -6.47 -43.26
C SER A 424 -15.36 -5.23 -42.48
N ALA A 425 -15.77 -5.40 -41.21
CA ALA A 425 -16.22 -4.29 -40.36
C ALA A 425 -15.09 -3.30 -40.03
N LEU A 426 -13.86 -3.78 -39.82
CA LEU A 426 -12.69 -2.95 -39.56
C LEU A 426 -12.15 -2.26 -40.82
N ALA A 427 -12.28 -2.89 -42.00
CA ALA A 427 -11.86 -2.33 -43.28
C ALA A 427 -12.85 -1.28 -43.84
N ALA A 428 -14.16 -1.44 -43.59
CA ALA A 428 -15.20 -0.55 -44.11
C ALA A 428 -15.20 0.89 -43.56
N GLY A 429 -14.30 1.22 -42.62
CA GLY A 429 -14.19 2.56 -42.04
C GLY A 429 -13.29 3.54 -42.81
N ASN A 430 -12.54 3.09 -43.82
CA ASN A 430 -11.55 3.90 -44.53
C ASN A 430 -12.15 4.72 -45.70
N SER A 431 -13.42 5.12 -45.61
CA SER A 431 -14.12 5.85 -46.67
C SER A 431 -14.92 7.04 -46.13
N LEU A 432 -14.21 8.09 -45.72
CA LEU A 432 -14.70 9.46 -45.57
C LEU A 432 -13.54 10.45 -45.73
#